data_AF-A0A3N5I3J4-F1
#
_entry.id   AF-A0A3N5I3J4-F1
#
_cell.length_a   1.000
_cell.length_b   1.000
_cell.length_c   1.000
_cell.angle_alpha   90.00
_cell.angle_beta   90.00
_cell.angle_gamma   90.00
#
_symmetry.space_group_name_H-M   'P 1'
#
loop_
_entity.id
_entity.type
_entity.pdbx_description
1 polymer ?
#
loop_
_entity_poly.entity_id
_entity_poly.type
_entity_poly.pdbx_seq_one_letter_code
_entity_poly.pdbx_strand_id
1 'polypeptide(L)'
;MKPFVVNRYGRIVFPYNFFPALDFSVFETLEQFAAVIRRDFEEKAPTETDMVARLEAGGYKGRYELLRDLALDLFWINRYPFTMYDKQPMRWRDVPRQRDDIFLPIFKPWEGAELTAAIETGYRNLVPSWDEGTEDKI
;
A
#
# COMPACT_ATOMS: atom_id res chain seq x y z
N MET A 1 -11.73 -11.19 15.66
CA MET A 1 -10.42 -10.56 15.96
C MET A 1 -10.71 -9.22 16.66
N LYS A 2 -9.94 -8.80 17.68
CA LYS A 2 -10.18 -7.46 18.27
C LYS A 2 -9.88 -6.39 17.21
N PRO A 3 -10.78 -5.40 17.01
CA PRO A 3 -10.64 -4.41 15.95
C PRO A 3 -9.44 -3.47 16.16
N PHE A 4 -8.94 -3.36 17.39
CA PHE A 4 -7.77 -2.56 17.73
C PHE A 4 -7.07 -3.12 18.97
N VAL A 5 -5.84 -2.67 19.20
CA VAL A 5 -5.10 -2.88 20.44
C VAL A 5 -4.79 -1.51 21.08
N VAL A 6 -4.74 -1.45 22.40
CA VAL A 6 -4.24 -0.26 23.11
C VAL A 6 -2.78 -0.50 23.42
N ASN A 7 -1.89 0.36 22.92
CA ASN A 7 -0.47 0.22 23.20
C ASN A 7 -0.13 0.63 24.64
N ARG A 8 1.11 0.39 25.08
CA ARG A 8 1.59 0.72 26.44
C ARG A 8 1.47 2.19 26.85
N TYR A 9 1.19 3.08 25.90
CA TYR A 9 1.01 4.52 26.11
C TYR A 9 -0.47 4.95 26.11
N GLY A 10 -1.41 4.00 26.11
CA GLY A 10 -2.84 4.30 26.09
C GLY A 10 -3.38 4.72 24.72
N ARG A 11 -2.61 4.57 23.64
CA ARG A 11 -3.05 4.91 22.28
C ARG A 11 -3.72 3.72 21.61
N ILE A 12 -4.82 3.98 20.90
CA ILE A 12 -5.43 3.01 19.99
C ILE A 12 -4.49 2.77 18.82
N VAL A 13 -4.19 1.51 18.55
CA VAL A 13 -3.38 1.06 17.42
C VAL A 13 -4.18 0.02 16.66
N PHE A 14 -4.27 0.22 15.35
CA PHE A 14 -4.90 -0.74 14.46
C PHE A 14 -3.85 -1.74 13.95
N PRO A 15 -4.14 -3.05 13.98
CA PRO A 15 -3.32 -4.05 13.28
C PRO A 15 -3.17 -3.70 11.79
N TYR A 16 -2.06 -4.11 11.17
CA TYR A 16 -1.81 -3.82 9.74
C TYR A 16 -2.88 -4.43 8.81
N ASN A 17 -3.58 -5.48 9.28
CA ASN A 17 -4.63 -6.20 8.57
C ASN A 17 -6.05 -5.75 8.98
N PHE A 18 -6.17 -4.62 9.70
CA PHE A 18 -7.47 -4.05 10.06
C PHE A 18 -7.92 -3.04 9.00
N PHE A 19 -9.11 -3.27 8.44
CA PHE A 19 -9.71 -2.43 7.40
C PHE A 19 -10.97 -1.77 7.97
N PRO A 20 -10.88 -0.52 8.46
CA PRO A 20 -12.07 0.18 8.93
C PRO A 20 -12.95 0.55 7.74
N ALA A 21 -14.27 0.46 7.92
CA ALA A 21 -15.18 1.22 7.09
C ALA A 21 -14.99 2.70 7.41
N LEU A 22 -14.69 3.51 6.38
CA LEU A 22 -14.64 4.96 6.52
C LEU A 22 -16.07 5.48 6.60
N ASP A 23 -16.45 6.04 7.75
CA ASP A 23 -17.67 6.82 7.85
C ASP A 23 -17.44 8.19 7.24
N PHE A 24 -17.95 8.40 6.03
CA PHE A 24 -17.77 9.67 5.33
C PHE A 24 -18.56 10.82 5.95
N SER A 25 -19.57 10.54 6.79
CA SER A 25 -20.42 11.58 7.39
C SER A 25 -19.67 12.46 8.40
N VAL A 26 -18.49 12.00 8.86
CA VAL A 26 -17.65 12.76 9.80
C VAL A 26 -16.79 13.83 9.13
N PHE A 27 -16.69 13.81 7.80
CA PHE A 27 -15.91 14.81 7.05
C PHE A 27 -16.81 15.95 6.62
N GLU A 28 -16.55 17.14 7.15
CA GLU A 28 -17.26 18.36 6.75
C GLU A 28 -16.67 18.96 5.47
N THR A 29 -15.40 18.66 5.16
CA THR A 29 -14.70 19.18 3.98
C THR A 29 -13.82 18.14 3.30
N LEU A 30 -13.51 18.38 2.02
CA LEU A 30 -12.60 17.53 1.24
C LEU A 30 -11.18 17.53 1.81
N GLU A 31 -10.74 18.66 2.39
CA GLU A 31 -9.43 18.79 3.01
C GLU A 31 -9.30 17.90 4.25
N GLN A 32 -10.35 17.82 5.08
CA GLN A 32 -10.37 16.91 6.24
C GLN A 32 -10.26 15.45 5.80
N PHE A 33 -11.04 15.09 4.76
CA PHE A 33 -10.97 13.76 4.16
C PHE A 33 -9.56 13.46 3.63
N ALA A 34 -8.98 14.36 2.82
CA ALA A 34 -7.64 14.19 2.25
C ALA A 34 -6.55 14.09 3.33
N ALA A 35 -6.67 14.83 4.44
CA ALA A 35 -5.73 14.74 5.56
C ALA A 35 -5.78 13.36 6.25
N VAL A 36 -6.98 12.79 6.44
CA VAL A 36 -7.14 11.44 7.00
C VAL A 36 -6.61 10.40 6.02
N ILE A 37 -6.91 10.51 4.74
CA ILE A 37 -6.37 9.63 3.70
C ILE A 37 -4.84 9.64 3.73
N ARG A 38 -4.22 10.82 3.79
CA ARG A 38 -2.77 10.92 3.85
C ARG A 38 -2.18 10.23 5.08
N ARG A 39 -2.64 10.60 6.27
CA ARG A 39 -2.13 10.09 7.55
C ARG A 39 -2.33 8.59 7.72
N ASP A 40 -3.51 8.11 7.36
CA ASP A 40 -3.92 6.74 7.68
C ASP A 40 -3.60 5.76 6.56
N PHE A 41 -3.34 6.23 5.33
CA PHE A 41 -3.18 5.37 4.16
C PHE A 41 -1.98 5.72 3.27
N GLU A 42 -1.63 6.99 3.04
CA GLU A 42 -0.43 7.34 2.24
C GLU A 42 0.87 7.14 3.03
N GLU A 43 0.95 7.64 4.26
CA GLU A 43 2.17 7.66 5.07
C GLU A 43 2.48 6.32 5.77
N LYS A 44 1.78 5.24 5.42
CA LYS A 44 1.91 3.92 6.08
C LYS A 44 2.97 3.00 5.49
N ALA A 45 3.36 3.24 4.25
CA ALA A 45 4.31 2.42 3.53
C ALA A 45 5.35 3.29 2.81
N PRO A 46 6.61 2.84 2.72
CA PRO A 46 7.59 3.47 1.84
C PRO A 46 7.13 3.32 0.39
N THR A 47 7.33 4.34 -0.42
CA THR A 47 7.09 4.26 -1.86
C THR A 47 8.24 3.60 -2.59
N GLU A 48 8.04 3.20 -3.85
CA GLU A 48 9.14 2.74 -4.72
C GLU A 48 10.30 3.75 -4.80
N THR A 49 9.99 5.05 -4.84
CA THR A 49 11.00 6.11 -4.82
C THR A 49 11.79 6.14 -3.51
N ASP A 50 11.12 5.98 -2.36
CA ASP A 50 11.79 5.90 -1.06
C ASP A 50 12.69 4.67 -0.95
N MET A 51 12.24 3.53 -1.48
CA MET A 51 13.01 2.28 -1.50
C MET A 51 14.28 2.43 -2.35
N VAL A 52 14.18 3.03 -3.55
CA VAL A 52 15.34 3.29 -4.41
C VAL A 52 16.32 4.25 -3.73
N ALA A 53 15.84 5.37 -3.17
CA ALA A 53 16.71 6.31 -2.47
C ALA A 53 17.44 5.66 -1.28
N ARG A 54 16.76 4.76 -0.55
CA ARG A 54 17.37 4.02 0.56
C ARG A 54 18.37 2.95 0.10
N LEU A 55 18.12 2.29 -1.04
CA LEU A 55 19.07 1.39 -1.68
C LEU A 55 20.35 2.13 -2.09
N GLU A 56 20.22 3.28 -2.74
CA GLU A 56 21.34 4.12 -3.15
C GLU A 56 22.17 4.61 -1.95
N ALA A 57 21.50 4.90 -0.83
CA ALA A 57 22.16 5.27 0.42
C ALA A 57 22.78 4.07 1.18
N GLY A 58 22.63 2.84 0.69
CA GLY A 58 23.09 1.63 1.38
C GLY A 58 22.34 1.36 2.70
N GLY A 59 21.11 1.87 2.83
CA GLY A 59 20.32 1.85 4.07
C GLY A 59 19.61 0.52 4.37
N TYR A 60 19.78 -0.49 3.52
CA TYR A 60 19.27 -1.84 3.72
C TYR A 60 20.40 -2.78 4.11
N LYS A 61 20.23 -3.51 5.22
CA LYS A 61 21.26 -4.45 5.70
C LYS A 61 21.24 -5.80 4.96
N GLY A 62 20.13 -6.13 4.33
CA GLY A 62 19.93 -7.39 3.63
C GLY A 62 18.56 -7.45 2.96
N ARG A 63 18.33 -8.50 2.18
CA ARG A 63 17.13 -8.70 1.36
C ARG A 63 15.82 -8.62 2.14
N TYR A 64 15.77 -9.13 3.37
CA TYR A 64 14.55 -9.14 4.18
C TYR A 64 13.97 -7.74 4.43
N GLU A 65 14.81 -6.76 4.75
CA GLU A 65 14.34 -5.41 5.04
C GLU A 65 13.73 -4.74 3.80
N LEU A 66 14.31 -4.99 2.62
CA LEU A 66 13.78 -4.51 1.35
C LEU A 66 12.46 -5.22 1.00
N LEU A 67 12.41 -6.55 1.09
CA LEU A 67 11.19 -7.32 0.80
C LEU A 67 10.04 -6.94 1.73
N ARG A 68 10.32 -6.62 3.00
CA ARG A 68 9.30 -6.12 3.93
C ARG A 68 8.73 -4.77 3.47
N ASP A 69 9.59 -3.85 3.06
CA ASP A 69 9.18 -2.53 2.59
C ASP A 69 8.40 -2.65 1.26
N LEU A 70 8.85 -3.52 0.33
CA LEU A 70 8.14 -3.84 -0.91
C LEU A 70 6.76 -4.46 -0.66
N ALA A 71 6.66 -5.41 0.26
CA ALA A 71 5.39 -6.02 0.62
C ALA A 71 4.43 -5.00 1.24
N LEU A 72 4.93 -4.04 2.02
CA LEU A 72 4.12 -2.94 2.57
C LEU A 72 3.61 -2.01 1.47
N ASP A 73 4.45 -1.62 0.51
CA ASP A 73 4.05 -0.79 -0.63
C ASP A 73 2.96 -1.47 -1.46
N LEU A 74 3.19 -2.72 -1.89
CA LEU A 74 2.25 -3.50 -2.69
C LEU A 74 0.93 -3.79 -1.95
N PHE A 75 0.98 -3.93 -0.62
CA PHE A 75 -0.22 -4.06 0.18
C PHE A 75 -1.00 -2.74 0.22
N TRP A 76 -0.35 -1.62 0.50
CA TRP A 76 -1.02 -0.32 0.64
C TRP A 76 -1.32 0.40 -0.68
N ILE A 77 -0.80 -0.07 -1.83
CA ILE A 77 -1.18 0.47 -3.14
C ILE A 77 -2.70 0.33 -3.42
N ASN A 78 -3.34 -0.68 -2.81
CA ASN A 78 -4.77 -0.95 -2.92
C ASN A 78 -5.61 -0.36 -1.76
N ARG A 79 -5.08 0.64 -1.04
CA ARG A 79 -5.71 1.24 0.15
C ARG A 79 -7.15 1.70 -0.02
N TYR A 80 -7.48 2.32 -1.14
CA TYR A 80 -8.84 2.81 -1.41
C TYR A 80 -9.85 1.66 -1.61
N PRO A 81 -9.55 0.65 -2.45
CA PRO A 81 -10.33 -0.57 -2.51
C PRO A 81 -10.57 -1.31 -1.20
N PHE A 82 -9.69 -1.17 -0.19
CA PHE A 82 -9.89 -1.89 1.06
C PHE A 82 -10.85 -1.21 2.02
N THR A 83 -11.07 0.10 1.88
CA THR A 83 -11.82 0.88 2.87
C THR A 83 -12.95 1.72 2.29
N MET A 84 -12.97 1.97 0.98
CA MET A 84 -13.91 2.88 0.34
C MET A 84 -14.75 2.27 -0.78
N TYR A 85 -14.28 1.21 -1.44
CA TYR A 85 -14.93 0.66 -2.63
C TYR A 85 -15.03 -0.85 -2.58
N ASP A 86 -16.18 -1.39 -2.99
CA ASP A 86 -16.30 -2.81 -3.29
C ASP A 86 -15.82 -3.09 -4.73
N LYS A 87 -14.74 -3.85 -4.87
CA LYS A 87 -14.26 -4.32 -6.19
C LYS A 87 -15.20 -5.40 -6.73
N GLN A 88 -15.96 -5.05 -7.76
CA GLN A 88 -16.80 -6.00 -8.50
C GLN A 88 -16.16 -6.31 -9.86
N PRO A 89 -15.63 -7.53 -10.09
CA PRO A 89 -15.15 -7.93 -11.41
C PRO A 89 -16.32 -8.05 -12.39
N MET A 90 -16.31 -7.29 -13.47
CA MET A 90 -17.39 -7.28 -14.47
C MET A 90 -16.81 -7.32 -15.88
N ARG A 91 -17.50 -7.97 -16.82
CA ARG A 91 -17.13 -7.84 -18.24
C ARG A 91 -17.42 -6.42 -18.68
N TRP A 92 -16.58 -5.88 -19.57
CA TRP A 92 -16.74 -4.50 -20.07
C TRP A 92 -18.13 -4.20 -20.66
N ARG A 93 -18.72 -5.20 -21.33
CA ARG A 93 -20.07 -5.07 -21.92
C ARG A 93 -21.18 -4.97 -20.86
N ASP A 94 -20.94 -5.51 -19.67
CA ASP A 94 -21.92 -5.61 -18.58
C ASP A 94 -21.79 -4.43 -17.58
N VAL A 95 -20.86 -3.48 -17.82
CA VAL A 95 -20.69 -2.27 -16.99
C VAL A 95 -21.92 -1.35 -17.13
N PRO A 96 -22.63 -1.03 -16.02
CA PRO A 96 -23.80 -0.15 -16.06
C PRO A 96 -23.36 1.33 -16.08
N ARG A 97 -23.25 1.89 -17.30
CA ARG A 97 -22.71 3.25 -17.55
C ARG A 97 -23.59 4.41 -17.07
N GLN A 98 -24.83 4.13 -16.67
CA GLN A 98 -25.81 5.15 -16.28
C GLN A 98 -26.12 5.13 -14.77
N ARG A 99 -25.47 4.26 -14.00
CA ARG A 99 -25.62 4.21 -12.55
C ARG A 99 -24.69 5.22 -11.89
N ASP A 100 -25.22 5.98 -10.94
CA ASP A 100 -24.53 7.01 -10.17
C ASP A 100 -23.79 6.44 -8.94
N ASP A 101 -24.18 5.24 -8.50
CA ASP A 101 -23.54 4.50 -7.39
C ASP A 101 -22.36 3.62 -7.84
N ILE A 102 -21.98 3.66 -9.12
CA ILE A 102 -20.86 2.90 -9.66
C ILE A 102 -19.80 3.88 -10.18
N PHE A 103 -18.69 3.91 -9.46
CA PHE A 103 -17.49 4.63 -9.88
C PHE A 103 -16.64 3.75 -10.80
N LEU A 104 -16.48 4.16 -12.06
CA LEU A 104 -15.52 3.54 -12.98
C LEU A 104 -14.23 4.38 -13.00
N PRO A 105 -13.19 4.01 -12.24
CA PRO A 105 -11.93 4.75 -12.28
C PRO A 105 -11.32 4.66 -13.68
N ILE A 106 -10.91 5.80 -14.23
CA ILE A 106 -9.97 5.80 -15.35
C ILE A 106 -8.62 5.42 -14.77
N PHE A 107 -8.24 4.15 -14.93
CA PHE A 107 -6.89 3.72 -14.60
C PHE A 107 -5.92 4.43 -15.55
N LYS A 108 -5.13 5.35 -15.01
CA LYS A 108 -4.00 5.93 -15.71
C LYS A 108 -2.78 5.09 -15.32
N PRO A 109 -2.18 4.32 -16.23
CA PRO A 109 -0.91 3.70 -15.96
C PRO A 109 0.11 4.80 -15.65
N TRP A 110 1.07 4.48 -14.79
CA TRP A 110 2.20 5.33 -14.50
C TRP A 110 3.48 4.55 -14.86
N GLU A 111 4.52 5.27 -15.28
CA GLU A 111 5.79 4.68 -15.69
C GLU A 111 6.63 4.34 -14.46
N GLY A 112 6.51 3.10 -13.97
CA GLY A 112 7.27 2.58 -12.82
C GLY A 112 8.42 1.63 -13.19
N ALA A 113 8.65 1.39 -14.49
CA ALA A 113 9.56 0.34 -14.95
C ALA A 113 11.02 0.55 -14.47
N GLU A 114 11.50 1.80 -14.48
CA GLU A 114 12.85 2.13 -14.03
C GLU A 114 13.02 1.90 -12.52
N LEU A 115 12.03 2.32 -11.71
CA LEU A 115 12.04 2.09 -10.26
C LEU A 115 11.98 0.60 -9.93
N THR A 116 11.12 -0.14 -10.62
CA THR A 116 11.03 -1.60 -10.47
C THR A 116 12.36 -2.27 -10.77
N ALA A 117 13.02 -1.91 -11.88
CA ALA A 117 14.31 -2.48 -12.27
C ALA A 117 15.43 -2.12 -11.27
N ALA A 118 15.40 -0.90 -10.72
CA ALA A 118 16.34 -0.47 -9.68
C ALA A 118 16.15 -1.26 -8.38
N ILE A 119 14.90 -1.47 -7.95
CA ILE A 119 14.57 -2.29 -6.77
C ILE A 119 15.02 -3.73 -6.97
N GLU A 120 14.75 -4.34 -8.13
CA GLU A 120 15.17 -5.71 -8.43
C GLU A 120 16.70 -5.84 -8.43
N THR A 121 17.40 -4.89 -9.06
CA THR A 121 18.86 -4.87 -9.07
C THR A 121 19.42 -4.72 -7.65
N GLY A 122 18.85 -3.81 -6.86
CA GLY A 122 19.19 -3.62 -5.46
C GLY A 122 19.00 -4.88 -4.63
N TYR A 123 17.86 -5.56 -4.79
CA TYR A 123 17.56 -6.84 -4.16
C TYR A 123 18.63 -7.89 -4.46
N ARG A 124 18.98 -8.10 -5.73
CA ARG A 124 19.98 -9.10 -6.14
C ARG A 124 21.37 -8.81 -5.58
N ASN A 125 21.72 -7.54 -5.37
CA ASN A 125 23.00 -7.10 -4.82
C ASN A 125 23.06 -7.16 -3.29
N LEU A 126 21.92 -7.31 -2.60
CA LEU A 126 21.88 -7.46 -1.15
C LEU A 126 22.20 -8.91 -0.75
N VAL A 127 22.87 -9.02 0.40
CA VAL A 127 23.17 -10.31 1.01
C VAL A 127 21.85 -10.97 1.43
N PRO A 128 21.64 -12.27 1.10
CA PRO A 128 20.51 -13.04 1.61
C PRO A 128 20.46 -12.99 3.14
N SER A 129 19.28 -12.77 3.69
CA SER A 129 19.13 -12.67 5.15
C SER A 129 18.98 -14.04 5.81
N TRP A 130 18.42 -15.00 5.08
CA TRP A 130 18.13 -16.37 5.53
C TRP A 130 18.60 -17.37 4.46
N ASP A 131 17.67 -17.89 3.66
CA ASP A 131 17.90 -18.83 2.56
C ASP A 131 17.52 -18.15 1.24
N GLU A 132 18.50 -17.99 0.35
CA GLU A 132 18.34 -17.32 -0.94
C GLU A 132 17.22 -17.95 -1.78
N GLY A 133 17.17 -19.29 -1.83
CA GLY A 133 16.16 -20.00 -2.61
C GLY A 133 14.73 -19.86 -2.09
N THR A 134 14.56 -19.44 -0.83
CA THR A 134 13.27 -19.11 -0.24
C THR A 134 12.92 -17.64 -0.49
N GLU A 135 13.90 -16.74 -0.36
CA GLU A 135 13.72 -15.31 -0.61
C GLU A 135 13.36 -15.03 -2.08
N ASP A 136 13.92 -15.77 -3.03
CA ASP A 136 13.67 -15.61 -4.48
C ASP A 136 12.32 -16.18 -4.97
N LYS A 137 11.55 -16.83 -4.09
CA LYS A 137 10.24 -17.44 -4.42
C LYS A 137 9.04 -16.62 -3.96
N ILE A 138 9.28 -15.51 -3.25
CA ILE A 138 8.25 -14.57 -2.77
C ILE A 138 7.95 -13.56 -3.88
#